data_AF-A0A8R1HM51-F1
#
_entry.id   AF-A0A8R1HM51-F1
#
_cell.length_a   1.000
_cell.length_b   1.000
_cell.length_c   1.000
_cell.angle_alpha   90.00
_cell.angle_beta   90.00
_cell.angle_gamma   90.00
#
_symmetry.space_group_name_H-M   'P 1'
#
loop_
_entity.id
_entity.type
_entity.pdbx_description
1 polymer ?
#
loop_
_entity_poly.entity_id
_entity_poly.type
_entity_poly.pdbx_seq_one_letter_code
_entity_poly.pdbx_strand_id
1 'polypeptide(L)'
;MSLEKELAAASATTLIFCLKLAESGAIFDRNFTKPYVLKKTWVQNFIKFQYIFEGKQGKAKIVPLGCAPTNVDSDNFLKPGEQSVEHDFMFSCEEGEDGVLNYEAIACIDAFGHPMYPGETRRLSNGTVVLHCNIYGGALKKVVERAAGCYFNETIYGEDEKWVEPQVNPNDSSIDGRLMQCFRPHYSYYESHVVGCVVGRMGILIDEFGQLSNGSYVKCVETELGHVSLKSAEVDDLSCKMDNTTHAHESRWSDEKRGANMKCNYGHIVKESCIIGSETFPIGQEVSVSRDCIFLCHPQTNVYICDNRLEEFNITDSGDNLGPIEANSGLKLTTSTKKKSLKSVFKF
;
A
#
# COMPACT_ATOMS: atom_id res chain seq x y z
N MET A 1 25.84 -21.28 -59.11
CA MET A 1 27.18 -20.66 -59.08
C MET A 1 27.68 -20.83 -57.65
N SER A 2 28.43 -21.88 -57.34
CA SER A 2 29.82 -22.16 -57.79
C SER A 2 30.83 -21.29 -57.04
N LEU A 3 31.88 -21.82 -56.41
CA LEU A 3 32.25 -23.22 -56.16
C LEU A 3 33.39 -23.24 -55.10
N GLU A 4 33.57 -24.36 -54.38
CA GLU A 4 34.82 -24.90 -53.79
C GLU A 4 35.79 -23.99 -52.98
N LYS A 5 36.27 -24.37 -51.78
CA LYS A 5 37.08 -25.52 -51.33
C LYS A 5 38.55 -25.55 -51.82
N GLU A 6 39.44 -25.61 -50.81
CA GLU A 6 40.68 -26.43 -50.69
C GLU A 6 41.94 -25.99 -51.50
N LEU A 7 43.19 -26.35 -51.16
CA LEU A 7 43.71 -27.32 -50.16
C LEU A 7 44.94 -26.77 -49.36
N ALA A 8 45.63 -27.64 -48.59
CA ALA A 8 46.77 -27.37 -47.69
C ALA A 8 48.19 -27.42 -48.32
N ALA A 9 49.22 -26.94 -47.60
CA ALA A 9 50.59 -27.50 -47.41
C ALA A 9 51.50 -26.43 -46.73
N ALA A 10 52.23 -26.61 -45.62
CA ALA A 10 53.14 -27.67 -45.12
C ALA A 10 54.61 -27.55 -45.60
N SER A 11 55.48 -26.96 -44.76
CA SER A 11 56.94 -27.18 -44.66
C SER A 11 57.45 -26.37 -43.42
N ALA A 12 57.92 -26.91 -42.29
CA ALA A 12 58.94 -27.92 -41.97
C ALA A 12 60.37 -27.34 -41.76
N THR A 13 60.92 -27.59 -40.55
CA THR A 13 62.34 -27.39 -40.11
C THR A 13 62.89 -25.95 -40.11
N THR A 14 63.61 -25.47 -39.08
CA THR A 14 64.77 -26.13 -38.44
C THR A 14 64.96 -25.68 -36.98
N LEU A 15 65.32 -26.62 -36.09
CA LEU A 15 65.83 -26.34 -34.73
C LEU A 15 67.31 -25.92 -34.82
N ILE A 16 67.72 -24.82 -34.18
CA ILE A 16 69.11 -24.64 -33.72
C ILE A 16 69.11 -24.24 -32.24
N PHE A 17 69.67 -25.13 -31.42
CA PHE A 17 69.93 -24.93 -30.01
C PHE A 17 71.25 -24.16 -29.86
N CYS A 18 71.24 -23.00 -29.19
CA CYS A 18 72.45 -22.39 -28.65
C CYS A 18 72.16 -21.76 -27.28
N LEU A 19 72.53 -22.48 -26.22
CA LEU A 19 72.77 -21.89 -24.90
C LEU A 19 73.81 -20.78 -25.02
N LYS A 20 73.68 -19.70 -24.23
CA LYS A 20 74.73 -19.22 -23.30
C LYS A 20 74.24 -18.05 -22.43
N LEU A 21 74.53 -18.22 -21.14
CA LEU A 21 74.90 -17.20 -20.13
C LEU A 21 73.89 -16.12 -19.73
N ALA A 22 73.62 -16.10 -18.43
CA ALA A 22 73.07 -14.96 -17.74
C ALA A 22 74.14 -13.86 -17.60
N GLU A 23 73.75 -12.61 -17.84
CA GLU A 23 74.39 -11.46 -17.20
C GLU A 23 73.31 -10.59 -16.55
N SER A 24 73.23 -10.71 -15.23
CA SER A 24 72.51 -9.78 -14.36
C SER A 24 73.25 -8.43 -14.33
N GLY A 25 73.05 -7.63 -15.38
CA GLY A 25 73.59 -6.28 -15.49
C GLY A 25 72.79 -5.27 -14.66
N ALA A 26 73.21 -5.03 -13.42
CA ALA A 26 72.68 -3.94 -12.62
C ALA A 26 73.16 -2.59 -13.18
N ILE A 27 72.32 -1.93 -13.99
CA ILE A 27 72.59 -0.57 -14.47
C ILE A 27 72.26 0.44 -13.35
N PHE A 28 73.17 0.56 -12.39
CA PHE A 28 73.21 1.70 -11.48
C PHE A 28 73.85 2.89 -12.22
N ASP A 29 73.04 3.63 -12.98
CA ASP A 29 73.50 4.88 -13.57
C ASP A 29 73.64 5.96 -12.47
N ARG A 30 74.89 6.19 -12.06
CA ARG A 30 75.25 7.15 -11.01
C ARG A 30 75.30 8.57 -11.58
N ASN A 31 74.13 9.20 -11.74
CA ASN A 31 74.04 10.62 -12.08
C ASN A 31 73.06 11.41 -11.19
N PHE A 32 73.38 11.47 -9.88
CA PHE A 32 72.60 12.17 -8.86
C PHE A 32 72.81 13.70 -8.91
N THR A 33 72.05 14.39 -9.78
CA THR A 33 71.92 15.86 -9.74
C THR A 33 70.47 16.36 -9.72
N LYS A 34 69.48 15.46 -9.65
CA LYS A 34 68.06 15.79 -9.42
C LYS A 34 67.60 15.18 -8.08
N PRO A 35 66.82 15.90 -7.26
CA PRO A 35 66.22 15.30 -6.06
C PRO A 35 65.25 14.19 -6.49
N TYR A 36 65.48 12.98 -5.99
CA TYR A 36 64.62 11.85 -6.27
C TYR A 36 63.34 11.97 -5.45
N VAL A 37 62.23 12.33 -6.09
CA VAL A 37 60.93 12.39 -5.43
C VAL A 37 60.38 10.98 -5.34
N LEU A 38 60.59 10.32 -4.19
CA LEU A 38 60.07 8.99 -3.92
C LEU A 38 58.58 9.11 -3.57
N LYS A 39 57.73 9.10 -4.61
CA LYS A 39 56.28 9.25 -4.50
C LYS A 39 55.66 7.98 -3.93
N LYS A 40 55.40 7.97 -2.62
CA LYS A 40 54.51 6.98 -1.99
C LYS A 40 53.15 7.63 -1.75
N THR A 41 52.11 7.01 -2.27
CA THR A 41 50.70 7.34 -2.01
C THR A 41 50.09 6.40 -0.99
N TRP A 42 48.95 6.81 -0.43
CA TRP A 42 48.00 5.96 0.28
C TRP A 42 46.65 6.68 0.32
N VAL A 43 45.60 5.93 0.64
CA VAL A 43 44.28 6.49 0.93
C VAL A 43 43.96 6.27 2.41
N GLN A 44 43.38 7.28 3.04
CA GLN A 44 42.86 7.18 4.41
C GLN A 44 41.60 8.05 4.51
N ASN A 45 40.52 7.49 5.05
CA ASN A 45 39.21 8.16 5.17
C ASN A 45 38.73 8.76 3.84
N PHE A 46 38.88 8.01 2.74
CA PHE A 46 38.51 8.46 1.38
C PHE A 46 39.30 9.68 0.87
N ILE A 47 40.43 10.04 1.48
CA ILE A 47 41.34 11.09 0.99
C ILE A 47 42.64 10.42 0.52
N LYS A 48 43.09 10.72 -0.70
CA LYS A 48 44.37 10.26 -1.24
C LYS A 48 45.47 11.24 -0.84
N PHE A 49 46.50 10.73 -0.18
CA PHE A 49 47.66 11.50 0.26
C PHE A 49 48.91 11.11 -0.53
N GLN A 50 49.86 12.05 -0.64
CA GLN A 50 51.18 11.80 -1.22
C GLN A 50 52.29 12.33 -0.31
N TYR A 51 53.35 11.52 -0.15
CA TYR A 51 54.62 12.00 0.36
C TYR A 51 55.40 12.76 -0.72
N ILE A 52 55.78 14.00 -0.39
CA ILE A 52 56.71 14.82 -1.17
C ILE A 52 57.94 15.08 -0.30
N PHE A 53 59.13 14.79 -0.83
CA PHE A 53 60.40 15.08 -0.17
C PHE A 53 60.96 16.38 -0.75
N GLU A 54 60.96 17.45 0.06
CA GLU A 54 61.44 18.76 -0.37
C GLU A 54 62.91 19.00 0.07
N GLY A 55 63.75 19.38 -0.90
CA GLY A 55 65.13 19.84 -0.68
C GLY A 55 66.18 18.75 -0.38
N LYS A 56 67.45 19.18 -0.28
CA LYS A 56 68.62 18.30 -0.02
C LYS A 56 68.60 17.63 1.37
N GLN A 57 67.71 18.05 2.26
CA GLN A 57 67.58 17.53 3.63
C GLN A 57 66.51 16.45 3.78
N GLY A 58 65.74 16.13 2.72
CA GLY A 58 64.80 15.02 2.72
C GLY A 58 63.64 15.16 3.72
N LYS A 59 63.21 16.40 4.03
CA LYS A 59 62.05 16.60 4.91
C LYS A 59 60.79 16.15 4.17
N ALA A 60 60.12 15.13 4.71
CA ALA A 60 58.86 14.64 4.19
C ALA A 60 57.73 15.61 4.50
N LYS A 61 56.97 15.97 3.47
CA LYS A 61 55.70 16.71 3.55
C LYS A 61 54.58 15.79 3.07
N ILE A 62 53.48 15.78 3.80
CA ILE A 62 52.24 15.10 3.39
C ILE A 62 51.37 16.14 2.71
N VAL A 63 50.83 15.81 1.53
CA VAL A 63 49.93 16.68 0.78
C VAL A 63 48.70 15.86 0.37
N PRO A 64 47.47 16.34 0.62
CA PRO A 64 46.28 15.72 0.04
C PRO A 64 46.25 15.98 -1.47
N LEU A 65 45.93 14.96 -2.26
CA LEU A 65 45.83 15.06 -3.73
C LEU A 65 44.39 15.18 -4.22
N GLY A 66 43.43 14.72 -3.43
CA GLY A 66 42.04 14.55 -3.83
C GLY A 66 41.34 13.48 -3.00
N CYS A 67 40.10 13.17 -3.38
CA CYS A 67 39.25 12.20 -2.69
C CYS A 67 39.15 10.90 -3.48
N ALA A 68 39.23 9.76 -2.82
CA ALA A 68 39.16 8.44 -3.43
C ALA A 68 37.81 7.77 -3.08
N PRO A 69 36.97 7.46 -4.09
CA PRO A 69 35.73 6.66 -3.97
C PRO A 69 35.82 5.43 -3.04
N THR A 70 36.98 4.78 -3.06
CA THR A 70 37.26 3.60 -2.25
C THR A 70 38.47 3.85 -1.36
N ASN A 71 38.48 3.23 -0.18
CA ASN A 71 39.60 3.32 0.77
C ASN A 71 40.80 2.43 0.35
N VAL A 72 41.10 2.37 -0.95
CA VAL A 72 42.14 1.57 -1.59
C VAL A 72 43.04 2.52 -2.38
N ASP A 73 44.36 2.37 -2.26
CA ASP A 73 45.29 3.18 -3.05
C ASP A 73 45.21 2.77 -4.54
N SER A 74 44.50 3.59 -5.31
CA SER A 74 44.31 3.43 -6.75
C SER A 74 44.53 4.78 -7.44
N ASP A 75 44.86 4.77 -8.73
CA ASP A 75 45.05 6.01 -9.50
C ASP A 75 43.75 6.74 -9.84
N ASN A 76 42.59 6.14 -9.55
CA ASN A 76 41.29 6.76 -9.67
C ASN A 76 40.97 7.55 -8.38
N PHE A 77 41.09 8.87 -8.45
CA PHE A 77 40.68 9.80 -7.39
C PHE A 77 40.12 11.08 -8.02
N LEU A 78 39.17 11.70 -7.33
CA LEU A 78 38.57 13.00 -7.63
C LEU A 78 39.52 14.11 -7.18
N LYS A 79 39.73 15.12 -8.01
CA LYS A 79 40.40 16.35 -7.59
C LYS A 79 39.46 17.23 -6.75
N PRO A 80 39.99 18.18 -5.97
CA PRO A 80 39.16 19.20 -5.32
C PRO A 80 38.28 19.93 -6.34
N GLY A 81 36.98 20.03 -6.04
CA GLY A 81 35.92 20.54 -6.92
C GLY A 81 35.30 19.52 -7.88
N GLU A 82 35.80 18.28 -7.94
CA GLU A 82 35.18 17.20 -8.74
C GLU A 82 34.12 16.44 -7.92
N GLN A 83 33.09 15.96 -8.63
CA GLN A 83 31.97 15.19 -8.07
C GLN A 83 31.93 13.79 -8.68
N SER A 84 31.44 12.82 -7.91
CA SER A 84 31.17 11.45 -8.37
C SER A 84 29.73 11.04 -8.07
N VAL A 85 29.22 10.09 -8.84
CA VAL A 85 27.96 9.40 -8.54
C VAL A 85 28.28 7.96 -8.20
N GLU A 86 27.91 7.55 -6.99
CA GLU A 86 28.17 6.22 -6.46
C GLU A 86 26.93 5.67 -5.77
N HIS A 87 26.48 4.50 -6.24
CA HIS A 87 25.22 3.89 -5.83
C HIS A 87 24.04 4.88 -5.98
N ASP A 88 23.38 5.21 -4.87
CA ASP A 88 22.20 6.08 -4.81
C ASP A 88 22.52 7.54 -4.45
N PHE A 89 23.80 7.94 -4.45
CA PHE A 89 24.25 9.25 -3.96
C PHE A 89 25.26 9.94 -4.89
N MET A 90 25.26 11.27 -4.85
CA MET A 90 26.28 12.13 -5.44
C MET A 90 27.22 12.62 -4.34
N PHE A 91 28.52 12.42 -4.52
CA PHE A 91 29.56 12.83 -3.59
C PHE A 91 30.37 13.99 -4.16
N SER A 92 30.74 14.94 -3.30
CA SER A 92 31.64 16.06 -3.62
C SER A 92 33.00 15.87 -2.96
N CYS A 93 34.06 16.27 -3.66
CA CYS A 93 35.40 16.40 -3.08
C CYS A 93 35.75 17.88 -2.93
N GLU A 94 35.76 18.41 -1.71
CA GLU A 94 35.92 19.87 -1.48
C GLU A 94 37.10 20.17 -0.55
N GLU A 95 37.79 21.28 -0.80
CA GLU A 95 38.92 21.75 0.02
C GLU A 95 38.44 22.89 0.92
N GLY A 96 38.54 22.68 2.24
CA GLY A 96 38.22 23.69 3.25
C GLY A 96 39.24 24.83 3.30
N GLU A 97 38.89 25.92 3.99
CA GLU A 97 39.75 27.11 4.16
C GLU A 97 41.08 26.79 4.90
N ASP A 98 41.13 25.68 5.63
CA ASP A 98 42.31 25.15 6.32
C ASP A 98 43.17 24.20 5.45
N GLY A 99 42.79 23.97 4.20
CA GLY A 99 43.45 23.05 3.27
C GLY A 99 43.14 21.57 3.54
N VAL A 100 42.11 21.27 4.34
CA VAL A 100 41.64 19.90 4.57
C VAL A 100 40.63 19.52 3.50
N LEU A 101 40.82 18.37 2.86
CA LEU A 101 39.84 17.82 1.95
C LEU A 101 38.71 17.12 2.71
N ASN A 102 37.47 17.33 2.28
CA ASN A 102 36.29 16.61 2.71
C ASN A 102 35.71 15.82 1.54
N TYR A 103 35.17 14.62 1.83
CA TYR A 103 34.49 13.77 0.86
C TYR A 103 33.15 13.32 1.45
N GLU A 104 32.07 13.90 0.95
CA GLU A 104 30.73 13.70 1.53
C GLU A 104 29.63 13.62 0.47
N ALA A 105 28.53 12.95 0.84
CA ALA A 105 27.35 12.83 0.00
C ALA A 105 26.51 14.12 0.07
N ILE A 106 26.42 14.83 -1.05
CA ILE A 106 25.76 16.14 -1.18
C ILE A 106 24.34 16.05 -1.78
N ALA A 107 24.01 14.96 -2.47
CA ALA A 107 22.68 14.72 -3.03
C ALA A 107 22.37 13.22 -3.11
N CYS A 108 21.09 12.88 -3.17
CA CYS A 108 20.61 11.55 -3.55
C CYS A 108 20.43 11.49 -5.07
N ILE A 109 20.43 10.30 -5.66
CA ILE A 109 20.12 10.07 -7.08
C ILE A 109 18.72 9.48 -7.18
N ASP A 110 17.89 10.00 -8.09
CA ASP A 110 16.55 9.46 -8.35
C ASP A 110 16.57 8.22 -9.26
N ALA A 111 15.39 7.63 -9.52
CA ALA A 111 15.26 6.45 -10.37
C ALA A 111 15.61 6.68 -11.86
N PHE A 112 15.82 7.94 -12.27
CA PHE A 112 16.18 8.34 -13.62
C PHE A 112 17.64 8.82 -13.73
N GLY A 113 18.40 8.78 -12.61
CA GLY A 113 19.80 9.22 -12.58
C GLY A 113 20.01 10.70 -12.29
N HIS A 114 18.96 11.47 -11.97
CA HIS A 114 19.09 12.90 -11.68
C HIS A 114 19.35 13.15 -10.19
N PRO A 115 20.19 14.15 -9.83
CA PRO A 115 20.45 14.50 -8.44
C PRO A 115 19.22 15.12 -7.77
N MET A 116 19.05 14.86 -6.47
CA MET A 116 18.06 15.42 -5.55
C MET A 116 18.77 15.95 -4.31
N TYR A 117 18.71 17.25 -4.08
CA TYR A 117 19.39 17.88 -2.93
C TYR A 117 18.61 17.67 -1.61
N PRO A 118 19.26 17.87 -0.44
CA PRO A 118 18.60 17.75 0.85
C PRO A 118 17.35 18.63 0.97
N GLY A 119 16.23 18.05 1.40
CA GLY A 119 14.92 18.68 1.44
C GLY A 119 14.07 18.48 0.17
N GLU A 120 14.65 18.00 -0.94
CA GLU A 120 13.87 17.69 -2.15
C GLU A 120 13.04 16.42 -1.99
N THR A 121 11.85 16.47 -2.59
CA THR A 121 10.95 15.33 -2.75
C THR A 121 10.55 15.16 -4.21
N ARG A 122 10.59 13.93 -4.75
CA ARG A 122 10.11 13.63 -6.10
C ARG A 122 9.02 12.57 -6.07
N ARG A 123 7.94 12.82 -6.81
CA ARG A 123 6.88 11.85 -7.05
C ARG A 123 7.23 11.03 -8.29
N LEU A 124 7.34 9.72 -8.11
CA LEU A 124 7.64 8.73 -9.14
C LEU A 124 6.38 7.88 -9.41
N SER A 125 6.40 7.13 -10.52
CA SER A 125 5.33 6.18 -10.88
C SER A 125 3.92 6.80 -10.81
N ASN A 126 3.78 8.00 -11.37
CA ASN A 126 2.57 8.83 -11.28
C ASN A 126 2.08 8.96 -9.82
N GLY A 127 2.83 9.65 -8.96
CA GLY A 127 2.41 9.94 -7.58
C GLY A 127 2.37 8.77 -6.59
N THR A 128 2.42 7.52 -7.05
CA THR A 128 2.31 6.32 -6.18
C THR A 128 3.56 6.04 -5.34
N VAL A 129 4.70 6.64 -5.69
CA VAL A 129 5.96 6.54 -4.92
C VAL A 129 6.49 7.93 -4.68
N VAL A 130 6.85 8.25 -3.43
CA VAL A 130 7.49 9.50 -3.06
C VAL A 130 8.93 9.21 -2.63
N LEU A 131 9.88 9.79 -3.35
CA LEU A 131 11.29 9.78 -2.99
C LEU A 131 11.59 11.03 -2.16
N HIS A 132 12.27 10.89 -1.04
CA HIS A 132 12.75 12.00 -0.22
C HIS A 132 14.27 11.91 -0.09
N CYS A 133 14.97 13.04 -0.24
CA CYS A 133 16.37 13.14 0.12
C CYS A 133 16.53 14.06 1.34
N ASN A 134 16.91 13.52 2.50
CA ASN A 134 16.95 14.27 3.75
C ASN A 134 18.16 13.89 4.62
N ILE A 135 18.66 14.84 5.41
CA ILE A 135 19.73 14.62 6.38
C ILE A 135 19.11 14.16 7.71
N TYR A 136 19.50 12.98 8.19
CA TYR A 136 19.02 12.42 9.45
C TYR A 136 20.20 11.95 10.31
N GLY A 137 20.44 12.64 11.43
CA GLY A 137 21.55 12.32 12.34
C GLY A 137 22.93 12.64 11.74
N GLY A 138 23.02 13.68 10.90
CA GLY A 138 24.25 14.09 10.22
C GLY A 138 24.58 13.30 8.94
N ALA A 139 23.82 12.25 8.61
CA ALA A 139 24.00 11.48 7.37
C ALA A 139 22.86 11.75 6.38
N LEU A 140 23.20 11.87 5.09
CA LEU A 140 22.24 11.96 4.01
C LEU A 140 21.51 10.61 3.82
N LYS A 141 20.19 10.63 3.63
CA LYS A 141 19.37 9.44 3.41
C LYS A 141 18.37 9.66 2.28
N LYS A 142 18.33 8.70 1.37
CA LYS A 142 17.26 8.49 0.38
C LYS A 142 16.18 7.63 1.03
N VAL A 143 14.97 8.16 1.19
CA VAL A 143 13.79 7.43 1.69
C VAL A 143 12.82 7.21 0.53
N VAL A 144 12.27 6.00 0.44
CA VAL A 144 11.27 5.62 -0.57
C VAL A 144 9.97 5.29 0.14
N GLU A 145 9.01 6.19 0.06
CA GLU A 145 7.67 5.99 0.59
C GLU A 145 6.72 5.57 -0.54
N ARG A 146 5.82 4.62 -0.26
CA ARG A 146 4.69 4.34 -1.16
C ARG A 146 3.51 5.17 -0.69
N ALA A 147 2.77 5.75 -1.64
CA ALA A 147 1.56 6.49 -1.35
C ALA A 147 0.58 5.61 -0.54
N ALA A 148 0.03 6.19 0.53
CA ALA A 148 -1.05 5.57 1.29
C ALA A 148 -2.37 5.90 0.60
N GLY A 149 -2.80 5.07 -0.34
CA GLY A 149 -4.04 5.24 -1.10
C GLY A 149 -3.91 4.86 -2.57
N CYS A 150 -5.01 5.04 -3.30
CA CYS A 150 -5.12 4.76 -4.72
C CYS A 150 -4.88 6.03 -5.53
N TYR A 151 -3.98 5.99 -6.50
CA TYR A 151 -3.70 7.16 -7.33
C TYR A 151 -4.58 7.20 -8.58
N PHE A 152 -5.29 8.30 -8.78
CA PHE A 152 -5.95 8.62 -10.04
C PHE A 152 -5.91 10.14 -10.30
N ASN A 153 -5.57 10.53 -11.53
CA ASN A 153 -5.54 11.92 -12.00
C ASN A 153 -4.89 12.93 -11.01
N GLU A 154 -3.60 12.74 -10.72
CA GLU A 154 -2.77 13.54 -9.79
C GLU A 154 -3.21 13.55 -8.31
N THR A 155 -4.31 12.85 -7.99
CA THR A 155 -4.89 12.75 -6.66
C THR A 155 -4.63 11.37 -6.06
N ILE A 156 -4.37 11.31 -4.76
CA ILE A 156 -4.27 10.07 -3.98
C ILE A 156 -5.53 9.98 -3.14
N TYR A 157 -6.33 8.95 -3.37
CA TYR A 157 -7.57 8.67 -2.67
C TYR A 157 -7.33 7.72 -1.49
N GLY A 158 -7.81 8.11 -0.31
CA GLY A 158 -7.70 7.32 0.92
C GLY A 158 -8.58 6.07 0.92
N GLU A 159 -8.44 5.24 1.96
CA GLU A 159 -9.38 4.14 2.25
C GLU A 159 -10.80 4.71 2.37
N ASP A 160 -11.77 4.04 1.76
CA ASP A 160 -13.20 4.44 1.67
C ASP A 160 -13.54 5.72 0.88
N GLU A 161 -12.55 6.45 0.34
CA GLU A 161 -12.82 7.54 -0.59
C GLU A 161 -13.30 7.02 -1.95
N LYS A 162 -14.26 7.75 -2.54
CA LYS A 162 -14.87 7.43 -3.84
C LYS A 162 -14.63 8.55 -4.84
N TRP A 163 -14.31 8.18 -6.08
CA TRP A 163 -14.11 9.12 -7.19
C TRP A 163 -14.80 8.63 -8.46
N VAL A 164 -14.85 9.51 -9.46
CA VAL A 164 -15.44 9.21 -10.77
C VAL A 164 -14.32 9.06 -11.79
N GLU A 165 -14.30 7.92 -12.48
CA GLU A 165 -13.48 7.71 -13.65
C GLU A 165 -14.32 7.76 -14.93
N PRO A 166 -13.74 8.19 -16.06
CA PRO A 166 -14.41 8.05 -17.35
C PRO A 166 -14.66 6.56 -17.66
N GLN A 167 -15.65 6.31 -18.52
CA GLN A 167 -15.85 4.97 -19.07
C GLN A 167 -14.68 4.55 -19.96
N VAL A 168 -14.30 3.27 -19.88
CA VAL A 168 -13.40 2.64 -20.83
C VAL A 168 -14.24 2.18 -22.03
N ASN A 169 -13.99 2.75 -23.21
CA ASN A 169 -14.73 2.48 -24.46
C ASN A 169 -16.27 2.64 -24.30
N PRO A 170 -16.79 3.88 -24.24
CA PRO A 170 -18.21 4.14 -23.97
C PRO A 170 -19.12 3.67 -25.12
N ASN A 171 -19.59 2.43 -25.03
CA ASN A 171 -20.70 1.90 -25.83
C ASN A 171 -22.06 2.32 -25.26
N ASP A 172 -22.13 2.65 -23.97
CA ASP A 172 -23.34 3.03 -23.25
C ASP A 172 -23.26 4.51 -22.85
N SER A 173 -24.07 5.38 -23.46
CA SER A 173 -24.13 6.81 -23.11
C SER A 173 -25.09 7.12 -21.95
N SER A 174 -25.58 6.12 -21.22
CA SER A 174 -26.51 6.32 -20.09
C SER A 174 -25.84 6.69 -18.76
N ILE A 175 -24.51 6.51 -18.65
CA ILE A 175 -23.70 6.88 -17.47
C ILE A 175 -22.61 7.87 -17.84
N ASP A 176 -22.38 8.84 -16.96
CA ASP A 176 -21.30 9.84 -17.11
C ASP A 176 -19.92 9.25 -16.78
N GLY A 177 -19.88 8.18 -15.98
CA GLY A 177 -18.64 7.54 -15.56
C GLY A 177 -18.84 6.33 -14.66
N ARG A 178 -17.71 5.77 -14.23
CA ARG A 178 -17.58 4.66 -13.30
C ARG A 178 -17.30 5.22 -11.91
N LEU A 179 -18.02 4.75 -10.90
CA LEU A 179 -17.74 5.07 -9.50
C LEU A 179 -16.66 4.11 -9.01
N MET A 180 -15.55 4.67 -8.56
CA MET A 180 -14.42 3.94 -8.01
C MET A 180 -14.38 4.07 -6.49
N GLN A 181 -13.76 3.12 -5.82
CA GLN A 181 -13.38 3.21 -4.40
C GLN A 181 -11.99 2.60 -4.21
N CYS A 182 -11.24 3.15 -3.26
CA CYS A 182 -9.94 2.59 -2.90
C CYS A 182 -10.09 1.50 -1.83
N PHE A 183 -9.55 0.32 -2.12
CA PHE A 183 -9.52 -0.80 -1.21
C PHE A 183 -8.09 -1.14 -0.82
N ARG A 184 -7.94 -1.71 0.38
CA ARG A 184 -6.68 -2.24 0.90
C ARG A 184 -6.87 -3.70 1.29
N PRO A 185 -6.80 -4.66 0.35
CA PRO A 185 -7.00 -6.08 0.65
C PRO A 185 -6.00 -6.61 1.68
N HIS A 186 -4.78 -6.08 1.66
CA HIS A 186 -3.69 -6.42 2.56
C HIS A 186 -2.91 -5.17 2.99
N TYR A 187 -2.30 -5.20 4.17
CA TYR A 187 -1.57 -4.06 4.74
C TYR A 187 -0.44 -3.46 3.87
N SER A 188 -0.02 -4.15 2.81
CA SER A 188 1.13 -3.81 1.96
C SER A 188 0.84 -3.02 0.68
N TYR A 189 -0.40 -2.96 0.20
CA TYR A 189 -0.74 -2.28 -1.07
C TYR A 189 -2.23 -1.86 -1.12
N TYR A 190 -2.54 -0.94 -2.04
CA TYR A 190 -3.89 -0.45 -2.32
C TYR A 190 -4.30 -0.81 -3.76
N GLU A 191 -5.59 -1.03 -3.98
CA GLU A 191 -6.19 -1.31 -5.28
C GLU A 191 -7.45 -0.44 -5.49
N SER A 192 -7.58 0.18 -6.66
CA SER A 192 -8.81 0.86 -7.08
C SER A 192 -9.78 -0.14 -7.71
N HIS A 193 -10.97 -0.29 -7.14
CA HIS A 193 -12.01 -1.17 -7.69
C HIS A 193 -13.17 -0.31 -8.21
N VAL A 194 -13.84 -0.78 -9.28
CA VAL A 194 -15.13 -0.22 -9.70
C VAL A 194 -16.18 -0.70 -8.72
N VAL A 195 -16.95 0.23 -8.15
CA VAL A 195 -18.01 -0.07 -7.17
C VAL A 195 -19.39 0.39 -7.61
N GLY A 196 -19.53 1.08 -8.75
CA GLY A 196 -20.82 1.59 -9.20
C GLY A 196 -20.81 2.38 -10.51
N CYS A 197 -22.00 2.85 -10.86
CA CYS A 197 -22.32 3.69 -12.00
C CYS A 197 -22.49 5.15 -11.54
N VAL A 198 -22.17 6.12 -12.39
CA VAL A 198 -22.39 7.55 -12.10
C VAL A 198 -23.36 8.17 -13.11
N VAL A 199 -24.39 8.85 -12.61
CA VAL A 199 -25.38 9.59 -13.40
C VAL A 199 -25.61 10.97 -12.79
N GLY A 200 -25.13 12.01 -13.47
CA GLY A 200 -25.13 13.40 -13.03
C GLY A 200 -24.34 13.59 -11.73
N ARG A 201 -25.06 13.55 -10.61
CA ARG A 201 -24.50 13.66 -9.25
C ARG A 201 -24.77 12.42 -8.38
N MET A 202 -25.41 11.40 -8.94
CA MET A 202 -25.76 10.18 -8.23
C MET A 202 -24.72 9.10 -8.53
N GLY A 203 -24.17 8.50 -7.49
CA GLY A 203 -23.47 7.21 -7.58
C GLY A 203 -24.43 6.10 -7.18
N ILE A 204 -24.61 5.10 -8.04
CA ILE A 204 -25.42 3.90 -7.79
C ILE A 204 -24.43 2.74 -7.68
N LEU A 205 -24.38 2.02 -6.55
CA LEU A 205 -23.43 0.91 -6.40
C LEU A 205 -23.81 -0.26 -7.31
N ILE A 206 -22.82 -1.10 -7.65
CA ILE A 206 -23.07 -2.35 -8.37
C ILE A 206 -24.09 -3.18 -7.58
N ASP A 207 -25.05 -3.74 -8.30
CA ASP A 207 -26.21 -4.47 -7.79
C ASP A 207 -27.26 -3.66 -7.00
N GLU A 208 -27.06 -2.35 -6.77
CA GLU A 208 -28.08 -1.45 -6.22
C GLU A 208 -28.95 -0.80 -7.31
N PHE A 209 -30.13 -0.35 -6.90
CA PHE A 209 -31.06 0.40 -7.74
C PHE A 209 -30.99 1.91 -7.43
N GLY A 210 -31.22 2.72 -8.47
CA GLY A 210 -31.41 4.16 -8.36
C GLY A 210 -32.66 4.62 -9.12
N GLN A 211 -33.18 5.80 -8.76
CA GLN A 211 -34.24 6.46 -9.50
C GLN A 211 -33.67 7.67 -10.25
N LEU A 212 -33.85 7.70 -11.58
CA LEU A 212 -33.43 8.80 -12.42
C LEU A 212 -34.38 10.00 -12.31
N SER A 213 -33.94 11.18 -12.75
CA SER A 213 -34.70 12.44 -12.65
C SER A 213 -36.00 12.49 -13.47
N ASN A 214 -36.17 11.56 -14.41
CA ASN A 214 -37.41 11.31 -15.16
C ASN A 214 -38.40 10.37 -14.43
N GLY A 215 -38.03 9.86 -13.24
CA GLY A 215 -38.80 8.91 -12.44
C GLY A 215 -38.55 7.44 -12.74
N SER A 216 -37.80 7.08 -13.79
CA SER A 216 -37.53 5.67 -14.13
C SER A 216 -36.51 5.03 -13.18
N TYR A 217 -36.73 3.77 -12.82
CA TYR A 217 -35.81 2.99 -12.01
C TYR A 217 -34.77 2.29 -12.87
N VAL A 218 -33.53 2.28 -12.38
CA VAL A 218 -32.39 1.61 -13.02
C VAL A 218 -31.61 0.83 -11.98
N LYS A 219 -30.93 -0.22 -12.43
CA LYS A 219 -29.98 -1.01 -11.64
C LYS A 219 -28.58 -0.86 -12.25
N CYS A 220 -27.57 -0.57 -11.44
CA CYS A 220 -26.19 -0.63 -11.91
C CYS A 220 -25.72 -2.09 -11.93
N VAL A 221 -25.12 -2.52 -13.04
CA VAL A 221 -24.57 -3.87 -13.19
C VAL A 221 -23.17 -3.82 -13.79
N GLU A 222 -22.30 -4.72 -13.35
CA GLU A 222 -21.06 -5.02 -14.06
C GLU A 222 -21.36 -5.96 -15.23
N THR A 223 -20.92 -5.60 -16.43
CA THR A 223 -21.13 -6.38 -17.67
C THR A 223 -19.91 -7.22 -18.03
N GLU A 224 -18.73 -6.64 -17.86
CA GLU A 224 -17.41 -7.24 -17.98
C GLU A 224 -16.52 -6.66 -16.88
N LEU A 225 -15.40 -7.29 -16.53
CA LEU A 225 -14.54 -6.86 -15.43
C LEU A 225 -14.11 -5.38 -15.58
N GLY A 226 -14.58 -4.52 -14.67
CA GLY A 226 -14.32 -3.08 -14.69
C GLY A 226 -15.21 -2.26 -15.64
N HIS A 227 -16.20 -2.88 -16.29
CA HIS A 227 -17.20 -2.24 -17.15
C HIS A 227 -18.57 -2.31 -16.50
N VAL A 228 -19.18 -1.15 -16.27
CA VAL A 228 -20.51 -1.03 -15.67
C VAL A 228 -21.48 -0.38 -16.65
N SER A 229 -22.76 -0.76 -16.56
CA SER A 229 -23.86 -0.20 -17.35
C SER A 229 -25.13 -0.08 -16.50
N LEU A 230 -26.09 0.74 -16.94
CA LEU A 230 -27.43 0.72 -16.35
C LEU A 230 -28.32 -0.29 -17.07
N LYS A 231 -29.10 -1.04 -16.30
CA LYS A 231 -30.27 -1.76 -16.80
C LYS A 231 -31.53 -1.08 -16.28
N SER A 232 -32.54 -0.94 -17.13
CA SER A 232 -33.87 -0.54 -16.67
C SER A 232 -34.39 -1.58 -15.67
N ALA A 233 -35.00 -1.11 -14.58
CA ALA A 233 -35.65 -1.96 -13.58
C ALA A 233 -37.15 -1.68 -13.57
N GLU A 234 -37.96 -2.72 -13.44
CA GLU A 234 -39.40 -2.59 -13.24
C GLU A 234 -39.74 -2.47 -11.75
N VAL A 235 -40.95 -1.98 -11.42
CA VAL A 235 -41.36 -1.79 -10.02
C VAL A 235 -41.38 -3.12 -9.25
N ASP A 236 -41.62 -4.22 -9.94
CA ASP A 236 -41.62 -5.57 -9.36
C ASP A 236 -40.20 -6.06 -9.02
N ASP A 237 -39.16 -5.59 -9.73
CA ASP A 237 -37.74 -5.89 -9.40
C ASP A 237 -37.31 -5.24 -8.07
N LEU A 238 -37.99 -4.16 -7.67
CA LEU A 238 -37.74 -3.43 -6.43
C LEU A 238 -38.45 -4.06 -5.21
N SER A 239 -39.14 -5.17 -5.39
CA SER A 239 -39.88 -5.88 -4.34
C SER A 239 -38.94 -6.64 -3.39
N CYS A 240 -39.32 -6.70 -2.13
CA CYS A 240 -38.56 -7.36 -1.07
C CYS A 240 -39.19 -8.72 -0.74
N LYS A 241 -38.38 -9.77 -0.58
CA LYS A 241 -38.86 -11.11 -0.21
C LYS A 241 -38.47 -11.44 1.22
N MET A 242 -39.46 -11.77 2.05
CA MET A 242 -39.31 -12.06 3.47
C MET A 242 -40.26 -13.19 3.85
N ASP A 243 -39.81 -14.25 4.53
CA ASP A 243 -40.67 -15.31 5.08
C ASP A 243 -41.77 -15.83 4.11
N ASN A 244 -41.41 -16.06 2.83
CA ASN A 244 -42.30 -16.40 1.69
C ASN A 244 -43.32 -15.32 1.23
N THR A 245 -43.40 -14.14 1.85
CA THR A 245 -44.18 -13.01 1.35
C THR A 245 -43.31 -12.04 0.53
N THR A 246 -43.89 -11.55 -0.58
CA THR A 246 -43.31 -10.49 -1.41
C THR A 246 -43.95 -9.16 -1.03
N HIS A 247 -43.12 -8.19 -0.66
CA HIS A 247 -43.52 -6.84 -0.27
C HIS A 247 -43.17 -5.87 -1.39
N ALA A 248 -44.15 -5.08 -1.86
CA ALA A 248 -43.93 -4.10 -2.92
C ALA A 248 -42.96 -2.99 -2.47
N HIS A 249 -42.32 -2.33 -3.43
CA HIS A 249 -41.49 -1.16 -3.15
C HIS A 249 -42.26 -0.10 -2.33
N GLU A 250 -41.57 0.54 -1.38
CA GLU A 250 -42.10 1.48 -0.40
C GLU A 250 -43.16 0.95 0.58
N SER A 251 -43.63 -0.29 0.44
CA SER A 251 -44.58 -0.87 1.38
C SER A 251 -43.98 -0.99 2.78
N ARG A 252 -44.85 -0.80 3.79
CA ARG A 252 -44.53 -0.90 5.21
C ARG A 252 -45.39 -1.98 5.85
N TRP A 253 -44.81 -2.75 6.76
CA TRP A 253 -45.51 -3.76 7.55
C TRP A 253 -44.92 -3.86 8.95
N SER A 254 -45.74 -4.34 9.88
CA SER A 254 -45.27 -4.73 11.22
C SER A 254 -44.98 -6.22 11.22
N ASP A 255 -43.76 -6.60 11.62
CA ASP A 255 -43.38 -7.98 11.89
C ASP A 255 -43.49 -8.23 13.40
N GLU A 256 -44.54 -8.95 13.80
CA GLU A 256 -44.78 -9.31 15.20
C GLU A 256 -43.73 -10.28 15.76
N LYS A 257 -43.17 -11.18 14.94
CA LYS A 257 -42.14 -12.14 15.38
C LYS A 257 -40.84 -11.42 15.70
N ARG A 258 -40.49 -10.41 14.91
CA ARG A 258 -39.29 -9.58 15.09
C ARG A 258 -39.52 -8.37 15.98
N GLY A 259 -40.77 -8.06 16.35
CA GLY A 259 -41.14 -6.88 17.13
C GLY A 259 -40.64 -5.58 16.47
N ALA A 260 -40.98 -5.38 15.20
CA ALA A 260 -40.43 -4.28 14.39
C ALA A 260 -41.37 -3.80 13.28
N ASN A 261 -41.31 -2.52 12.94
CA ASN A 261 -41.85 -2.00 11.68
C ASN A 261 -40.76 -2.02 10.62
N MET A 262 -41.10 -2.58 9.47
CA MET A 262 -40.22 -2.82 8.34
C MET A 262 -40.75 -2.05 7.11
N LYS A 263 -39.84 -1.52 6.30
CA LYS A 263 -40.11 -0.91 4.99
C LYS A 263 -39.33 -1.68 3.92
N CYS A 264 -39.95 -1.91 2.76
CA CYS A 264 -39.23 -2.33 1.57
C CYS A 264 -38.68 -1.10 0.83
N ASN A 265 -37.37 -1.06 0.61
CA ASN A 265 -36.69 0.04 -0.06
C ASN A 265 -35.69 -0.51 -1.09
N TYR A 266 -36.00 -0.36 -2.38
CA TYR A 266 -35.17 -0.84 -3.50
C TYR A 266 -34.74 -2.32 -3.37
N GLY A 267 -35.66 -3.23 -3.06
CA GLY A 267 -35.36 -4.65 -2.81
C GLY A 267 -34.74 -4.97 -1.44
N HIS A 268 -34.29 -3.96 -0.68
CA HIS A 268 -33.75 -4.13 0.67
C HIS A 268 -34.83 -3.96 1.73
N ILE A 269 -34.85 -4.86 2.71
CA ILE A 269 -35.73 -4.79 3.88
C ILE A 269 -35.04 -3.91 4.93
N VAL A 270 -35.64 -2.76 5.23
CA VAL A 270 -35.13 -1.78 6.19
C VAL A 270 -36.03 -1.76 7.43
N LYS A 271 -35.44 -1.81 8.62
CA LYS A 271 -36.15 -1.65 9.89
C LYS A 271 -36.32 -0.15 10.19
N GLU A 272 -37.57 0.35 10.20
CA GLU A 272 -37.87 1.76 10.51
C GLU A 272 -38.00 2.01 12.02
N SER A 273 -38.52 1.04 12.79
CA SER A 273 -38.67 1.14 14.25
C SER A 273 -38.85 -0.23 14.91
N CYS A 274 -38.74 -0.27 16.23
CA CYS A 274 -39.07 -1.43 17.06
C CYS A 274 -40.48 -1.31 17.65
N ILE A 275 -41.07 -2.45 18.02
CA ILE A 275 -42.39 -2.55 18.66
C ILE A 275 -42.21 -3.33 19.96
N ILE A 276 -42.69 -2.79 21.09
CA ILE A 276 -42.83 -3.54 22.35
C ILE A 276 -44.25 -3.34 22.87
N GLY A 277 -45.03 -4.41 22.94
CA GLY A 277 -46.45 -4.32 23.26
C GLY A 277 -47.18 -3.44 22.25
N SER A 278 -47.71 -2.31 22.71
CA SER A 278 -48.38 -1.30 21.87
C SER A 278 -47.52 -0.07 21.55
N GLU A 279 -46.28 0.00 22.03
CA GLU A 279 -45.40 1.18 21.87
C GLU A 279 -44.36 0.96 20.77
N THR A 280 -44.07 2.02 20.02
CA THR A 280 -43.08 2.05 18.94
C THR A 280 -41.88 2.92 19.30
N PHE A 281 -40.68 2.39 19.04
CA PHE A 281 -39.42 3.03 19.40
C PHE A 281 -38.54 3.25 18.16
N PRO A 282 -38.02 4.46 17.92
CA PRO A 282 -37.07 4.72 16.84
C PRO A 282 -35.76 3.96 17.02
N ILE A 283 -35.08 3.70 15.90
CA ILE A 283 -33.75 3.09 15.88
C ILE A 283 -32.77 3.89 16.77
N GLY A 284 -31.98 3.18 17.57
CA GLY A 284 -31.00 3.74 18.50
C GLY A 284 -31.57 4.15 19.86
N GLN A 285 -32.89 4.11 20.08
CA GLN A 285 -33.45 4.39 21.40
C GLN A 285 -33.22 3.23 22.38
N GLU A 286 -32.80 3.60 23.59
CA GLU A 286 -32.73 2.75 24.77
C GLU A 286 -33.97 2.94 25.65
N VAL A 287 -34.50 1.85 26.20
CA VAL A 287 -35.70 1.84 27.05
C VAL A 287 -35.50 0.89 28.21
N SER A 288 -35.69 1.35 29.45
CA SER A 288 -35.72 0.46 30.61
C SER A 288 -36.98 -0.41 30.58
N VAL A 289 -36.79 -1.73 30.55
CA VAL A 289 -37.85 -2.73 30.58
C VAL A 289 -37.75 -3.57 31.86
N SER A 290 -38.78 -4.36 32.16
CA SER A 290 -38.89 -5.09 33.43
C SER A 290 -37.70 -6.02 33.70
N ARG A 291 -37.38 -6.25 34.99
CA ARG A 291 -36.30 -7.13 35.49
C ARG A 291 -34.87 -6.60 35.29
N ASP A 292 -34.68 -5.29 35.47
CA ASP A 292 -33.36 -4.62 35.36
C ASP A 292 -32.70 -4.88 33.99
N CYS A 293 -33.53 -4.78 32.95
CA CYS A 293 -33.16 -4.97 31.56
C CYS A 293 -33.30 -3.65 30.79
N ILE A 294 -32.39 -3.39 29.87
CA ILE A 294 -32.44 -2.30 28.90
C ILE A 294 -32.72 -2.91 27.53
N PHE A 295 -33.76 -2.44 26.88
CA PHE A 295 -34.01 -2.69 25.47
C PHE A 295 -33.30 -1.63 24.63
N LEU A 296 -32.57 -2.05 23.59
CA LEU A 296 -31.99 -1.18 22.57
C LEU A 296 -32.59 -1.53 21.21
N CYS A 297 -33.17 -0.52 20.56
CA CYS A 297 -33.70 -0.63 19.21
C CYS A 297 -32.58 -0.59 18.15
N HIS A 298 -31.79 -1.65 18.03
CA HIS A 298 -30.70 -1.72 17.06
C HIS A 298 -31.24 -1.89 15.60
N PRO A 299 -30.62 -1.32 14.56
CA PRO A 299 -31.14 -1.37 13.18
C PRO A 299 -31.27 -2.78 12.60
N GLN A 300 -30.42 -3.72 13.00
CA GLN A 300 -30.41 -5.09 12.45
C GLN A 300 -31.26 -6.10 13.27
N THR A 301 -31.34 -5.92 14.58
CA THR A 301 -31.96 -6.89 15.51
C THR A 301 -32.47 -6.18 16.76
N ASN A 302 -33.29 -6.85 17.58
CA ASN A 302 -33.73 -6.32 18.88
C ASN A 302 -32.75 -6.80 19.97
N VAL A 303 -32.17 -5.86 20.72
CA VAL A 303 -31.14 -6.17 21.73
C VAL A 303 -31.71 -5.94 23.12
N TYR A 304 -31.57 -6.95 23.99
CA TYR A 304 -31.94 -6.88 25.41
C TYR A 304 -30.67 -7.07 26.26
N ILE A 305 -30.38 -6.09 27.12
CA ILE A 305 -29.20 -6.03 27.99
C ILE A 305 -29.69 -6.14 29.43
N CYS A 306 -29.47 -7.27 30.09
CA CYS A 306 -29.97 -7.53 31.45
C CYS A 306 -28.81 -7.86 32.39
N ASP A 307 -28.81 -7.28 33.59
CA ASP A 307 -27.83 -7.60 34.64
C ASP A 307 -27.98 -9.04 35.16
N ASN A 308 -29.21 -9.55 35.13
CA ASN A 308 -29.54 -10.94 35.47
C ASN A 308 -29.73 -11.76 34.19
N ARG A 309 -29.16 -12.97 34.16
CA ARG A 309 -29.40 -13.93 33.08
C ARG A 309 -30.89 -14.29 33.08
N LEU A 310 -31.60 -13.95 32.01
CA LEU A 310 -32.99 -14.36 31.82
C LEU A 310 -33.07 -15.89 31.84
N GLU A 311 -33.96 -16.43 32.67
CA GLU A 311 -34.20 -17.88 32.75
C GLU A 311 -34.80 -18.38 31.43
N GLU A 312 -34.10 -19.34 30.82
CA GLU A 312 -34.51 -20.20 29.71
C GLU A 312 -35.43 -19.59 28.64
N PHE A 313 -34.83 -18.87 27.69
CA PHE A 313 -35.33 -18.94 26.31
C PHE A 313 -35.13 -20.37 25.80
N ASN A 314 -36.21 -21.16 25.80
CA ASN A 314 -36.25 -22.39 25.02
C ASN A 314 -36.22 -21.99 23.54
N ILE A 315 -35.10 -22.25 22.86
CA ILE A 315 -35.00 -22.11 21.42
C ILE A 315 -35.85 -23.23 20.82
N THR A 316 -37.10 -22.92 20.49
CA THR A 316 -37.96 -23.85 19.76
C THR A 316 -37.54 -23.84 18.30
N ASP A 317 -36.66 -24.77 17.93
CA ASP A 317 -36.49 -25.16 16.53
C ASP A 317 -37.83 -25.71 16.04
N SER A 318 -38.62 -24.89 15.35
CA SER A 318 -39.90 -25.30 14.76
C SER A 318 -39.67 -26.09 13.47
N GLY A 319 -39.01 -27.24 13.61
CA GLY A 319 -38.90 -28.28 12.59
C GLY A 319 -39.90 -29.39 12.87
N ASP A 320 -40.87 -29.53 11.96
CA ASP A 320 -41.72 -30.70 11.70
C ASP A 320 -42.29 -31.54 12.87
N ASN A 321 -43.62 -31.42 13.02
CA ASN A 321 -44.56 -32.46 13.48
C ASN A 321 -44.28 -33.23 14.80
N LEU A 322 -45.23 -33.17 15.75
CA LEU A 322 -46.07 -34.32 16.15
C LEU A 322 -46.94 -34.04 17.38
N GLY A 323 -48.27 -34.16 17.22
CA GLY A 323 -49.14 -34.71 18.27
C GLY A 323 -49.77 -33.75 19.31
N PRO A 324 -50.84 -34.18 20.00
CA PRO A 324 -51.71 -33.28 20.78
C PRO A 324 -51.55 -33.38 22.32
N ILE A 325 -51.81 -32.25 22.98
CA ILE A 325 -52.54 -32.04 24.27
C ILE A 325 -52.18 -32.96 25.47
N GLU A 326 -51.76 -32.37 26.60
CA GLU A 326 -52.50 -32.43 27.89
C GLU A 326 -51.88 -31.52 28.97
N ALA A 327 -52.53 -31.45 30.14
CA ALA A 327 -52.56 -30.25 30.99
C ALA A 327 -51.88 -30.38 32.37
N ASN A 328 -51.69 -29.20 32.97
CA ASN A 328 -51.73 -28.89 34.40
C ASN A 328 -50.55 -29.20 35.35
N SER A 329 -50.40 -28.22 36.27
CA SER A 329 -49.94 -28.31 37.66
C SER A 329 -48.44 -28.31 37.95
N GLY A 330 -48.04 -27.61 39.03
CA GLY A 330 -46.72 -27.77 39.63
C GLY A 330 -46.02 -26.49 40.11
N LEU A 331 -46.62 -25.73 41.04
CA LEU A 331 -45.87 -24.70 41.76
C LEU A 331 -44.77 -25.36 42.63
N LYS A 332 -43.50 -24.95 42.52
CA LYS A 332 -42.57 -25.04 43.66
C LYS A 332 -41.41 -24.05 43.60
N LEU A 333 -41.38 -23.20 44.62
CA LEU A 333 -40.33 -22.24 44.92
C LEU A 333 -39.17 -22.97 45.63
N THR A 334 -37.93 -22.80 45.16
CA THR A 334 -36.72 -23.10 45.97
C THR A 334 -35.66 -22.03 45.75
N THR A 335 -35.07 -21.56 46.85
CA THR A 335 -34.22 -20.38 46.89
C THR A 335 -32.73 -20.69 47.02
N SER A 336 -31.92 -19.71 46.58
CA SER A 336 -30.61 -19.29 47.10
C SER A 336 -29.32 -19.75 46.39
N THR A 337 -28.55 -18.72 45.99
CA THR A 337 -27.07 -18.61 46.02
C THR A 337 -26.20 -19.66 45.30
N LYS A 338 -25.15 -19.30 44.56
CA LYS A 338 -24.23 -18.15 44.74
C LYS A 338 -23.47 -17.84 43.43
N LYS A 339 -23.08 -16.58 43.23
CA LYS A 339 -22.28 -16.10 42.08
C LYS A 339 -21.07 -16.99 41.75
N LYS A 340 -20.82 -17.20 40.45
CA LYS A 340 -19.46 -17.09 39.87
C LYS A 340 -19.52 -16.58 38.42
N SER A 341 -18.72 -15.55 38.18
CA SER A 341 -18.48 -14.89 36.89
C SER A 341 -18.15 -15.86 35.76
N LEU A 342 -18.60 -15.56 34.54
CA LEU A 342 -17.79 -15.72 33.33
C LEU A 342 -18.19 -14.69 32.27
N LYS A 343 -17.19 -14.04 31.68
CA LYS A 343 -17.35 -13.15 30.51
C LYS A 343 -17.68 -14.00 29.28
N SER A 344 -18.55 -13.51 28.41
CA SER A 344 -18.57 -13.91 26.99
C SER A 344 -18.87 -12.69 26.12
N VAL A 345 -17.82 -12.22 25.46
CA VAL A 345 -17.85 -11.14 24.46
C VAL A 345 -18.14 -11.75 23.09
N PHE A 346 -19.01 -11.08 22.33
CA PHE A 346 -19.36 -11.18 20.90
C PHE A 346 -18.65 -12.16 19.95
N LYS A 347 -19.45 -12.73 19.03
CA LYS A 347 -19.19 -13.03 17.61
C LYS A 347 -20.55 -13.23 16.92
N PHE A 348 -20.83 -12.77 15.70
CA PHE A 348 -20.15 -11.83 14.80
C PHE A 348 -21.21 -10.93 14.17
#